data_AF-A0A3R7Y1G8-F1
#
_entry.id   AF-A0A3R7Y1G8-F1
#
_cell.length_a   1.000
_cell.length_b   1.000
_cell.length_c   1.000
_cell.angle_alpha   90.00
_cell.angle_beta   90.00
_cell.angle_gamma   90.00
#
_symmetry.space_group_name_H-M   'P 1'
#
loop_
_entity.id
_entity.type
_entity.pdbx_description
1 polymer ?
#
loop_
_entity_poly.entity_id
_entity_poly.type
_entity_poly.pdbx_seq_one_letter_code
_entity_poly.pdbx_strand_id
1 'polypeptide(L)'
;METASEMEKSELWYEYTETVLPTVFAGAAEQIGKLKFGAVQSVTAFFNDVVLIHINHAPLVVTLVAPNSPHIGALHALASELRPALTPLKRCVESADVH
;
A
#
# COMPACT_ATOMS: atom_id res chain seq x y z
N MET A 1 17.06 -2.92 26.47
CA MET A 1 17.04 -4.37 26.34
C MET A 1 15.70 -4.69 25.71
N GLU A 2 15.68 -4.75 24.38
CA GLU A 2 14.45 -4.99 23.60
C GLU A 2 14.05 -6.46 23.80
N THR A 3 12.78 -6.72 24.09
CA THR A 3 12.32 -8.06 24.44
C THR A 3 12.21 -8.94 23.19
N ALA A 4 12.39 -10.25 23.31
CA ALA A 4 12.29 -11.19 22.17
C ALA A 4 10.96 -11.06 21.40
N SER A 5 9.88 -10.70 22.12
CA SER A 5 8.56 -10.40 21.57
C SER A 5 8.52 -9.15 20.69
N GLU A 6 9.36 -8.14 20.95
CA GLU A 6 9.42 -6.91 20.14
C GLU A 6 10.24 -7.15 18.86
N MET A 7 11.29 -7.97 18.95
CA MET A 7 12.09 -8.41 17.79
C MET A 7 11.27 -9.25 16.79
N GLU A 8 10.52 -10.27 17.24
CA GLU A 8 9.67 -11.10 16.35
C GLU A 8 8.60 -10.27 15.63
N LYS A 9 8.04 -9.29 16.35
CA LYS A 9 7.05 -8.36 15.82
C LYS A 9 7.68 -7.46 14.74
N SER A 10 8.88 -6.91 15.01
CA SER A 10 9.69 -6.14 14.06
C SER A 10 10.00 -6.92 12.77
N GLU A 11 10.41 -8.19 12.89
CA GLU A 11 10.69 -9.05 11.73
C GLU A 11 9.45 -9.32 10.86
N LEU A 12 8.29 -9.54 11.48
CA LEU A 12 7.01 -9.67 10.76
C LEU A 12 6.66 -8.41 9.96
N TRP A 13 6.88 -7.21 10.51
CA TRP A 13 6.64 -5.97 9.76
C TRP A 13 7.59 -5.82 8.57
N TYR A 14 8.84 -6.28 8.67
CA TYR A 14 9.77 -6.27 7.54
C TYR A 14 9.31 -7.19 6.40
N GLU A 15 8.77 -8.36 6.71
CA GLU A 15 8.21 -9.29 5.70
C GLU A 15 7.04 -8.65 4.94
N TYR A 16 6.18 -7.87 5.61
CA TYR A 16 5.10 -7.13 4.93
C TYR A 16 5.54 -5.87 4.18
N THR A 17 6.79 -5.42 4.38
CA THR A 17 7.42 -4.37 3.55
C THR A 17 8.18 -4.94 2.35
N GLU A 18 8.15 -6.26 2.17
CA GLU A 18 8.79 -6.91 1.03
C GLU A 18 8.22 -6.38 -0.29
N THR A 19 9.12 -6.08 -1.23
CA THR A 19 8.80 -5.43 -2.50
C THR A 19 7.95 -6.29 -3.44
N VAL A 20 7.75 -7.56 -3.12
CA VAL A 20 6.90 -8.50 -3.89
C VAL A 20 5.42 -8.16 -3.74
N LEU A 21 4.98 -7.71 -2.57
CA LEU A 21 3.57 -7.43 -2.30
C LEU A 21 2.99 -6.33 -3.21
N PRO A 22 3.63 -5.17 -3.41
CA PRO A 22 3.19 -4.18 -4.40
C PRO A 22 2.88 -4.76 -5.79
N THR A 23 3.70 -5.69 -6.29
CA THR A 23 3.49 -6.34 -7.59
C THR A 23 2.25 -7.23 -7.59
N VAL A 24 2.04 -8.02 -6.54
CA VAL A 24 0.84 -8.87 -6.39
C VAL A 24 -0.43 -8.01 -6.43
N PHE A 25 -0.42 -6.88 -5.70
CA PHE A 25 -1.57 -5.98 -5.66
C PHE A 25 -1.77 -5.19 -6.96
N ALA A 26 -0.71 -4.88 -7.71
CA ALA A 26 -0.85 -4.32 -9.05
C ALA A 26 -1.59 -5.30 -9.99
N GLY A 27 -1.22 -6.59 -9.95
CA GLY A 27 -1.93 -7.63 -10.69
C GLY A 27 -3.39 -7.79 -10.25
N ALA A 28 -3.65 -7.75 -8.93
CA ALA A 28 -5.01 -7.79 -8.40
C ALA A 28 -5.85 -6.58 -8.88
N ALA A 29 -5.29 -5.36 -8.81
CA ALA A 29 -5.95 -4.16 -9.29
C ALA A 29 -6.26 -4.23 -10.80
N GLU A 30 -5.37 -4.81 -11.61
CA GLU A 30 -5.63 -5.07 -13.03
C GLU A 30 -6.84 -6.00 -13.22
N GLN A 31 -6.93 -7.11 -12.47
CA GLN A 31 -8.06 -8.03 -12.58
C GLN A 31 -9.37 -7.38 -12.11
N ILE A 32 -9.35 -6.61 -11.02
CA ILE A 32 -10.54 -5.90 -10.52
C ILE A 32 -11.01 -4.86 -11.54
N GLY A 33 -10.09 -4.18 -12.23
CA GLY A 33 -10.43 -3.23 -13.30
C GLY A 33 -11.27 -3.84 -14.43
N LYS A 34 -11.16 -5.16 -14.65
CA LYS A 34 -11.95 -5.89 -15.66
C LYS A 34 -13.43 -6.02 -15.30
N LEU A 35 -13.80 -5.79 -14.04
CA LEU A 35 -15.18 -5.85 -13.54
C LEU A 35 -16.04 -4.64 -13.95
N LYS A 36 -15.45 -3.64 -14.64
CA LYS A 36 -16.15 -2.45 -15.16
C LYS A 36 -16.82 -1.56 -14.10
N PHE A 37 -16.32 -1.57 -12.87
CA PHE A 37 -16.74 -0.65 -11.79
C PHE A 37 -16.02 0.71 -11.79
N GLY A 38 -15.20 0.97 -12.82
CA GLY A 38 -14.32 2.15 -12.89
C GLY A 38 -12.88 1.85 -12.47
N ALA A 39 -12.07 2.90 -12.36
CA ALA A 39 -10.66 2.76 -12.01
C ALA A 39 -10.50 2.38 -10.53
N VAL A 40 -9.75 1.31 -10.27
CA VAL A 40 -9.41 0.86 -8.91
C VAL A 40 -8.63 1.97 -8.22
N GLN A 41 -9.19 2.47 -7.11
CA GLN A 41 -8.52 3.49 -6.28
C GLN A 41 -7.62 2.83 -5.24
N SER A 42 -8.11 1.81 -4.55
CA SER A 42 -7.34 1.10 -3.54
C SER A 42 -7.80 -0.34 -3.40
N VAL A 43 -6.91 -1.18 -2.87
CA VAL A 43 -7.21 -2.56 -2.45
C VAL A 43 -6.81 -2.69 -0.98
N THR A 44 -7.73 -3.18 -0.15
CA THR A 44 -7.46 -3.44 1.27
C THR A 44 -7.47 -4.95 1.51
N ALA A 45 -6.41 -5.46 2.13
CA ALA A 45 -6.32 -6.85 2.56
C ALA A 45 -6.17 -6.91 4.09
N PHE A 46 -7.02 -7.73 4.71
CA PHE A 46 -7.01 -7.96 6.15
C PHE A 46 -6.37 -9.33 6.40
N PHE A 47 -5.29 -9.35 7.16
CA PHE A 47 -4.68 -10.54 7.72
C PHE A 47 -5.00 -10.62 9.22
N ASN A 48 -4.44 -11.63 9.91
CA ASN A 48 -4.70 -11.81 11.34
C ASN A 48 -4.27 -10.58 12.15
N ASP A 49 -3.02 -10.15 11.99
CA ASP A 49 -2.42 -9.09 12.81
C ASP A 49 -2.16 -7.79 12.06
N VAL A 50 -2.25 -7.82 10.73
CA VAL A 50 -1.93 -6.67 9.87
C VAL A 50 -3.02 -6.39 8.85
N VAL A 51 -3.10 -5.13 8.45
CA VAL A 51 -3.91 -4.66 7.34
C VAL A 51 -2.99 -3.98 6.36
N LEU A 52 -3.13 -4.36 5.10
CA LEU A 52 -2.45 -3.74 3.98
C LEU A 52 -3.45 -2.92 3.18
N ILE A 53 -3.11 -1.65 2.94
CA ILE A 53 -3.89 -0.77 2.06
C ILE A 53 -2.99 -0.36 0.90
N HIS A 54 -3.26 -0.93 -0.26
CA HIS A 54 -2.60 -0.55 -1.51
C HIS A 54 -3.38 0.57 -2.18
N ILE A 55 -2.71 1.68 -2.42
CA ILE A 55 -3.26 2.88 -3.03
C ILE A 55 -2.72 2.95 -4.45
N ASN A 56 -3.62 2.90 -5.44
CA ASN A 56 -3.26 3.05 -6.84
C ASN A 56 -2.99 4.53 -7.15
N HIS A 57 -1.72 4.89 -7.34
CA HIS A 57 -1.29 6.25 -7.69
C HIS A 57 -0.31 6.24 -8.89
N ALA A 58 -0.64 5.44 -9.91
CA ALA A 58 0.23 5.14 -11.04
C ALA A 58 1.01 6.35 -11.61
N PRO A 59 2.31 6.21 -11.95
CA PRO A 59 3.10 4.97 -11.87
C PRO A 59 3.50 4.54 -10.44
N LEU A 60 3.18 5.32 -9.41
CA LEU A 60 3.45 4.94 -8.03
C LEU A 60 2.40 3.96 -7.49
N VAL A 61 2.86 3.02 -6.67
CA VAL A 61 2.00 2.21 -5.79
C VAL A 61 2.43 2.53 -4.36
N VAL A 62 1.47 2.93 -3.53
CA VAL A 62 1.73 3.22 -2.12
C VAL A 62 1.07 2.13 -1.28
N THR A 63 1.84 1.49 -0.42
CA THR A 63 1.35 0.45 0.49
C THR A 63 1.42 0.96 1.91
N LEU A 64 0.28 1.06 2.59
CA LEU A 64 0.24 1.30 4.02
C LEU A 64 0.17 -0.06 4.72
N VAL A 65 1.11 -0.29 5.64
CA VAL A 65 1.15 -1.46 6.52
C VAL A 65 0.81 -0.99 7.92
N ALA A 66 -0.24 -1.55 8.52
CA ALA A 66 -0.65 -1.19 9.87
C ALA A 66 -1.14 -2.41 10.65
N PRO A 67 -1.10 -2.38 12.00
CA PRO A 67 -1.77 -3.39 12.81
C PRO A 67 -3.27 -3.45 12.50
N ASN A 68 -3.83 -4.65 12.50
CA ASN A 68 -5.26 -4.86 12.36
C ASN A 68 -6.00 -4.25 13.57
N SER A 69 -6.57 -3.07 13.38
CA SER A 69 -7.09 -2.22 14.46
C SER A 69 -8.40 -1.55 14.02
N PRO A 70 -9.25 -1.07 14.96
CA PRO A 70 -10.50 -0.40 14.61
C PRO A 70 -10.31 0.93 13.87
N HIS A 71 -9.09 1.46 13.75
CA HIS A 71 -8.79 2.78 13.17
C HIS A 71 -8.49 2.76 11.67
N ILE A 72 -8.80 1.67 10.96
CA ILE A 72 -8.54 1.54 9.52
C ILE A 72 -9.22 2.63 8.67
N GLY A 73 -10.38 3.14 9.11
CA GLY A 73 -11.03 4.28 8.47
C GLY A 73 -10.14 5.53 8.41
N ALA A 74 -9.30 5.77 9.42
CA ALA A 74 -8.34 6.89 9.43
C ALA A 74 -7.21 6.67 8.41
N LEU A 75 -6.79 5.42 8.17
CA LEU A 75 -5.80 5.11 7.13
C LEU A 75 -6.36 5.36 5.73
N HIS A 76 -7.66 5.12 5.50
CA HIS A 76 -8.32 5.48 4.25
C HIS A 76 -8.43 7.00 4.06
N ALA A 77 -8.63 7.77 5.13
CA ALA A 77 -8.57 9.23 5.06
C ALA A 77 -7.15 9.71 4.69
N LEU A 78 -6.13 9.18 5.38
CA LEU A 78 -4.73 9.45 5.08
C LEU A 78 -4.36 9.10 3.63
N ALA A 79 -4.86 7.97 3.11
CA ALA A 79 -4.64 7.58 1.72
C ALA A 79 -5.11 8.65 0.71
N SER A 80 -6.17 9.39 1.04
CA SER A 80 -6.70 10.46 0.20
C SER A 80 -5.80 11.70 0.24
N GLU A 81 -5.16 11.98 1.38
CA GLU A 81 -4.21 13.09 1.58
C GLU A 81 -2.82 12.78 1.00
N LEU A 82 -2.41 11.51 0.98
CA LEU A 82 -1.10 11.09 0.45
C LEU A 82 -0.99 11.27 -1.06
N ARG A 83 -2.07 11.06 -1.82
CA ARG A 83 -2.06 11.22 -3.29
C ARG A 83 -1.59 12.62 -3.75
N PRO A 84 -2.19 13.74 -3.29
CA PRO A 84 -1.70 15.06 -3.66
C PRO A 84 -0.30 15.31 -3.09
N ALA A 85 0.00 14.86 -1.87
CA ALA A 85 1.31 15.05 -1.25
C ALA A 85 2.45 14.36 -2.04
N LEU A 86 2.18 13.20 -2.64
CA LEU A 86 3.16 12.42 -3.42
C LEU A 86 3.18 12.75 -4.92
N THR A 87 2.34 13.68 -5.37
CA THR A 87 2.31 14.12 -6.78
C THR A 87 3.68 14.62 -7.28
N PRO A 88 4.52 15.33 -6.49
CA PRO A 88 5.87 15.69 -6.93
C PRO A 88 6.75 14.47 -7.24
N LEU A 89 6.71 13.44 -6.40
CA LEU A 89 7.46 12.20 -6.62
C LEU A 89 6.95 11.46 -7.86
N LYS A 90 5.63 11.43 -8.05
CA LYS A 90 5.00 10.84 -9.23
C LYS A 90 5.55 11.47 -10.51
N ARG A 91 5.64 12.81 -10.57
CA ARG A 91 6.19 13.53 -11.72
C ARG A 91 7.65 13.18 -11.99
N CYS A 92 8.46 12.98 -10.94
CA CYS A 92 9.86 12.55 -11.10
C CYS A 92 9.95 11.17 -11.77
N VAL A 93 9.13 10.21 -11.35
CA VAL A 93 9.09 8.87 -11.96
C VAL A 93 8.59 8.94 -13.41
N GLU A 94 7.52 9.69 -13.67
CA GLU A 94 7.01 9.89 -15.04
C GLU A 94 8.05 10.53 -15.98
N SER A 95 8.91 11.41 -15.46
CA SER A 95 9.99 12.02 -16.25
C SER A 95 11.20 11.10 -16.47
N ALA A 96 11.40 10.11 -15.60
CA ALA A 96 12.49 9.15 -15.72
C ALA A 96 12.22 8.10 -16.81
N ASP A 97 10.95 7.75 -17.04
CA ASP A 97 10.51 6.82 -18.10
C ASP A 97 10.60 7.41 -19.53
N VAL A 98 11.08 8.64 -19.71
CA VAL A 98 11.17 9.33 -21.02
C VAL A 98 12.57 9.19 -21.68
N HIS A 99 13.43 8.30 -21.16
CA HIS A 99 14.75 7.99 -21.75
C HIS A 99 14.86 6.51 -22.15
#